data_AF-A0A1H4A1P7-F1
#
_entry.id   AF-A0A1H4A1P7-F1
#
_cell.length_a   1.000
_cell.length_b   1.000
_cell.length_c   1.000
_cell.angle_alpha   90.00
_cell.angle_beta   90.00
_cell.angle_gamma   90.00
#
_symmetry.space_group_name_H-M   'P 1'
#
loop_
_entity.id
_entity.type
_entity.pdbx_description
1 polymer ?
#
loop_
_entity_poly.entity_id
_entity_poly.type
_entity_poly.pdbx_seq_one_letter_code
_entity_poly.pdbx_strand_id
1 'polypeptide(L)'
;MEGNKIFSELGGFVIYEPLFLEKYIADNKVANNDLLSHFTSSNEGDVVTGNGGIIPITGVPPDYYSFKIIEDLPPAYLVESQGWVLQVLSGEFRVTGIGYLTNVAKMTEDKSLSFFVPNGWYKLSITSYLDETGDYTFGLKLTPATGKLVFSGNMETNYGFE
;
A
#
# COMPACT_ATOMS: atom_id res chain seq x y z
N MET A 1 -4.12 22.81 6.75
CA MET A 1 -3.22 21.71 7.10
C MET A 1 -2.41 21.42 5.86
N GLU A 2 -1.09 21.62 5.92
CA GLU A 2 -0.17 21.19 4.87
C GLU A 2 -0.36 19.69 4.62
N GLY A 3 -0.30 19.29 3.35
CA GLY A 3 -0.96 18.11 2.81
C GLY A 3 -0.53 16.76 3.40
N ASN A 4 -1.46 15.81 3.28
CA ASN A 4 -1.38 14.39 3.64
C ASN A 4 -0.18 13.66 2.99
N LYS A 5 1.04 13.91 3.49
CA LYS A 5 2.26 13.22 3.07
C LYS A 5 2.77 12.29 4.15
N ILE A 6 3.39 11.20 3.73
CA ILE A 6 4.05 10.24 4.62
C ILE A 6 5.47 9.96 4.14
N PHE A 7 6.38 9.74 5.09
CA PHE A 7 7.79 9.50 4.79
C PHE A 7 8.04 8.04 4.40
N SER A 8 8.89 7.81 3.38
CA SER A 8 9.30 6.49 2.90
C SER A 8 10.25 5.80 3.89
N GLU A 9 9.68 5.23 4.95
CA GLU A 9 10.42 4.48 5.98
C GLU A 9 10.88 3.12 5.45
N LEU A 10 12.17 2.79 5.61
CA LEU A 10 12.80 1.56 5.12
C LEU A 10 12.61 1.31 3.60
N GLY A 11 12.62 2.39 2.80
CA GLY A 11 12.65 2.30 1.35
C GLY A 11 11.29 1.99 0.71
N GLY A 12 10.20 2.34 1.40
CA GLY A 12 8.89 2.23 0.80
C GLY A 12 7.69 2.42 1.72
N PHE A 13 6.55 2.00 1.19
CA PHE A 13 5.24 2.08 1.82
C PHE A 13 4.51 0.75 1.78
N VAL A 14 3.47 0.63 2.59
CA VAL A 14 2.53 -0.47 2.57
C VAL A 14 1.12 0.07 2.52
N ILE A 15 0.35 -0.41 1.55
CA ILE A 15 -1.11 -0.24 1.52
C ILE A 15 -1.69 -1.45 2.26
N TYR A 16 -2.60 -1.24 3.20
CA TYR A 16 -3.18 -2.34 3.98
C TYR A 16 -4.66 -2.11 4.28
N GLU A 17 -5.42 -3.20 4.38
CA GLU A 17 -6.77 -3.18 4.91
C GLU A 17 -6.73 -3.47 6.42
N PRO A 18 -7.23 -2.57 7.29
CA PRO A 18 -7.08 -2.71 8.74
C PRO A 18 -7.66 -3.99 9.33
N LEU A 19 -8.86 -4.39 8.90
CA LEU A 19 -9.52 -5.59 9.45
C LEU A 19 -8.83 -6.89 9.01
N PHE A 20 -8.27 -6.92 7.80
CA PHE A 20 -7.44 -8.00 7.28
C PHE A 20 -6.18 -8.12 8.11
N LEU A 21 -5.48 -6.99 8.34
CA LEU A 21 -4.24 -6.96 9.10
C LEU A 21 -4.45 -7.48 10.53
N GLU A 22 -5.50 -6.99 11.20
CA GLU A 22 -5.88 -7.43 12.56
C GLU A 22 -6.11 -8.95 12.62
N LYS A 23 -6.92 -9.48 11.68
CA LYS A 23 -7.19 -10.92 11.58
C LYS A 23 -5.91 -11.71 11.30
N TYR A 24 -5.08 -11.25 10.38
CA TYR A 24 -3.83 -11.92 10.03
C TYR A 24 -2.89 -12.05 11.24
N ILE A 25 -2.75 -10.98 12.04
CA ILE A 25 -1.93 -11.00 13.26
C ILE A 25 -2.49 -11.99 14.27
N ALA A 26 -3.80 -11.98 14.49
CA ALA A 26 -4.47 -12.87 15.43
C ALA A 26 -4.31 -14.35 15.04
N ASP A 27 -4.48 -14.67 13.76
CA ASP A 27 -4.44 -16.04 13.25
C ASP A 27 -3.01 -16.62 13.20
N ASN A 28 -2.00 -15.79 12.92
CA ASN A 28 -0.62 -16.25 12.69
C ASN A 28 0.32 -16.10 13.90
N LYS A 29 -0.17 -15.55 15.03
CA LYS A 29 0.60 -15.40 16.28
C LYS A 29 1.97 -14.73 16.06
N VAL A 30 1.98 -13.66 15.28
CA VAL A 30 3.20 -12.92 14.89
C VAL A 30 3.94 -12.47 16.15
N ALA A 31 5.16 -12.96 16.34
CA ALA A 31 5.97 -12.64 17.50
C ALA A 31 6.31 -11.14 17.53
N ASN A 32 6.22 -10.52 18.71
CA ASN A 32 6.58 -9.12 18.95
C ASN A 32 5.90 -8.08 18.03
N ASN A 33 4.81 -8.44 17.35
CA ASN A 33 4.15 -7.59 16.34
C ASN A 33 5.08 -7.21 15.16
N ASP A 34 6.14 -7.99 14.90
CA ASP A 34 7.08 -7.75 13.81
C ASP A 34 6.66 -8.54 12.56
N LEU A 35 5.84 -7.91 11.72
CA LEU A 35 5.41 -8.46 10.44
C LEU A 35 6.52 -8.42 9.40
N LEU A 36 7.43 -7.45 9.45
CA LEU A 36 8.48 -7.33 8.45
C LEU A 36 9.41 -8.54 8.50
N SER A 37 9.87 -8.92 9.70
CA SER A 37 10.69 -10.12 9.90
C SER A 37 9.91 -11.39 9.52
N HIS A 38 8.61 -11.44 9.81
CA HIS A 38 7.76 -12.57 9.47
C HIS A 38 7.62 -12.76 7.94
N PHE A 39 7.37 -11.67 7.21
CA PHE A 39 7.22 -11.69 5.76
C PHE A 39 8.53 -11.92 5.01
N THR A 40 9.67 -11.46 5.55
CA THR A 40 10.98 -11.62 4.89
C THR A 40 11.65 -12.96 5.17
N SER A 41 11.25 -13.67 6.22
CA SER A 41 11.78 -15.00 6.57
C SER A 41 10.99 -16.17 5.98
N SER A 42 9.93 -15.90 5.22
CA SER A 42 9.01 -16.90 4.66
C SER A 42 8.36 -16.40 3.37
N ASN A 43 7.51 -17.21 2.74
CA ASN A 43 6.73 -16.80 1.56
C ASN A 43 5.42 -16.09 1.94
N GLU A 44 5.20 -15.81 3.23
CA GLU A 44 3.94 -15.23 3.72
C GLU A 44 3.68 -13.84 3.13
N GLY A 45 4.72 -13.04 2.88
CA GLY A 45 4.60 -11.73 2.23
C GLY A 45 3.92 -11.80 0.85
N ASP A 46 4.29 -12.79 0.04
CA ASP A 46 3.70 -13.01 -1.27
C ASP A 46 2.24 -13.48 -1.15
N VAL A 47 1.96 -14.32 -0.16
CA VAL A 47 0.61 -14.86 0.10
C VAL A 47 -0.34 -13.74 0.53
N VAL A 48 0.05 -12.88 1.47
CA VAL A 48 -0.81 -11.76 1.91
C VAL A 48 -1.04 -10.74 0.80
N THR A 49 -0.01 -10.50 -0.04
CA THR A 49 -0.12 -9.65 -1.23
C THR A 49 -1.10 -10.25 -2.23
N GLY A 50 -0.98 -11.55 -2.52
CA GLY A 50 -1.89 -12.27 -3.40
C GLY A 50 -3.33 -12.35 -2.89
N ASN A 51 -3.53 -12.22 -1.57
CA ASN A 51 -4.85 -12.16 -0.94
C ASN A 51 -5.43 -10.74 -0.89
N GLY A 52 -4.64 -9.72 -1.26
CA GLY A 52 -5.06 -8.33 -1.38
C GLY A 52 -5.31 -7.61 -0.06
N GLY A 53 -4.72 -8.09 1.03
CA GLY A 53 -4.84 -7.44 2.33
C GLY A 53 -3.70 -6.48 2.66
N ILE A 54 -2.52 -6.73 2.09
CA ILE A 54 -1.28 -5.97 2.33
C ILE A 54 -0.55 -5.87 0.99
N ILE A 55 -0.23 -4.67 0.52
CA ILE A 55 0.38 -4.42 -0.78
C ILE A 55 1.64 -3.58 -0.58
N PRO A 56 2.84 -4.12 -0.88
CA PRO A 56 4.09 -3.40 -0.71
C PRO A 56 4.36 -2.44 -1.89
N ILE A 57 4.90 -1.26 -1.57
CA ILE A 57 5.47 -0.30 -2.53
C ILE A 57 6.93 -0.13 -2.12
N THR A 58 7.84 -0.86 -2.76
CA THR A 58 9.27 -0.92 -2.40
C THR A 58 10.13 -0.12 -3.38
N GLY A 59 11.42 0.03 -3.04
CA GLY A 59 12.39 0.71 -3.91
C GLY A 59 12.16 2.21 -4.02
N VAL A 60 11.51 2.81 -3.02
CA VAL A 60 11.15 4.23 -3.02
C VAL A 60 12.19 5.03 -2.25
N PRO A 61 12.83 6.06 -2.85
CA PRO A 61 13.81 6.90 -2.18
C PRO A 61 13.28 7.54 -0.88
N PRO A 62 14.13 7.78 0.14
CA PRO A 62 13.70 8.43 1.38
C PRO A 62 13.27 9.89 1.13
N ASP A 63 11.96 10.14 1.17
CA ASP A 63 11.37 11.49 1.13
C ASP A 63 9.90 11.41 1.62
N TYR A 64 9.19 12.53 1.62
CA TYR A 64 7.76 12.66 1.84
C TYR A 64 6.99 12.52 0.54
N TYR A 65 6.02 11.60 0.53
CA TYR A 65 5.19 11.29 -0.63
C TYR A 65 3.73 11.56 -0.34
N SER A 66 3.04 12.15 -1.31
CA SER A 66 1.59 12.28 -1.32
C SER A 66 0.94 11.00 -1.86
N PHE A 67 -0.25 10.67 -1.37
CA PHE A 67 -1.08 9.60 -1.93
C PHE A 67 -2.47 10.13 -2.28
N LYS A 68 -2.98 9.80 -3.47
CA LYS A 68 -4.27 10.30 -3.98
C LYS A 68 -5.01 9.17 -4.69
N ILE A 69 -6.33 9.07 -4.51
CA ILE A 69 -7.16 8.26 -5.42
C ILE A 69 -7.28 9.02 -6.74
N ILE A 70 -7.09 8.32 -7.86
CA ILE A 70 -7.17 8.89 -9.20
C ILE A 70 -8.15 8.08 -10.06
N GLU A 71 -8.89 8.78 -10.92
CA GLU A 71 -9.76 8.15 -11.92
C GLU A 71 -8.99 7.87 -13.22
N ASP A 72 -8.14 8.82 -13.63
CA ASP A 72 -7.34 8.78 -14.85
C ASP A 72 -5.85 8.89 -14.56
N LEU A 73 -5.03 8.38 -15.47
CA LEU A 73 -3.58 8.50 -15.38
C LEU A 73 -3.18 9.99 -15.50
N PRO A 74 -2.37 10.52 -14.57
CA PRO A 74 -1.81 11.86 -14.70
C PRO A 74 -1.02 12.00 -16.00
N PRO A 75 -1.14 13.10 -16.76
CA PRO A 75 -0.47 13.25 -18.06
C PRO A 75 1.06 13.10 -18.00
N ALA A 76 1.68 13.48 -16.89
CA ALA A 76 3.12 13.41 -16.66
C ALA A 76 3.49 12.30 -15.66
N TYR A 77 2.82 11.15 -15.75
CA TYR A 77 3.17 10.00 -14.92
C TYR A 77 4.53 9.41 -15.32
N LEU A 78 5.24 8.89 -14.32
CA LEU A 78 6.54 8.25 -14.48
C LEU A 78 6.35 6.77 -14.79
N VAL A 79 5.66 6.05 -13.90
CA VAL A 79 5.43 4.61 -14.00
C VAL A 79 4.02 4.28 -13.52
N GLU A 80 3.35 3.36 -14.20
CA GLU A 80 2.13 2.72 -13.72
C GLU A 80 2.43 1.24 -13.39
N SER A 81 2.28 0.88 -12.13
CA SER A 81 2.33 -0.51 -11.66
C SER A 81 0.92 -1.10 -11.61
N GLN A 82 0.66 -2.10 -12.45
CA GLN A 82 -0.65 -2.75 -12.59
C GLN A 82 -0.64 -4.18 -12.03
N GLY A 83 -1.82 -4.79 -11.90
CA GLY A 83 -1.97 -6.20 -11.50
C GLY A 83 -2.08 -6.42 -10.00
N TRP A 84 -2.15 -5.35 -9.21
CA TRP A 84 -2.38 -5.41 -7.77
C TRP A 84 -3.85 -5.72 -7.46
N VAL A 85 -4.05 -6.40 -6.35
CA VAL A 85 -5.37 -6.79 -5.86
C VAL A 85 -5.55 -6.22 -4.47
N LEU A 86 -6.71 -5.62 -4.21
CA LEU A 86 -7.05 -5.08 -2.89
C LEU A 86 -8.43 -5.60 -2.50
N GLN A 87 -8.54 -6.17 -1.30
CA GLN A 87 -9.81 -6.48 -0.67
C GLN A 87 -10.08 -5.44 0.40
N VAL A 88 -11.24 -4.76 0.31
CA VAL A 88 -11.69 -3.81 1.34
C VAL A 88 -12.82 -4.45 2.14
N LEU A 89 -12.60 -4.60 3.44
CA LEU A 89 -13.53 -5.26 4.37
C LEU A 89 -14.18 -4.28 5.36
N SER A 90 -13.45 -3.26 5.80
CA SER A 90 -13.89 -2.29 6.81
C SER A 90 -14.50 -1.00 6.26
N GLY A 91 -14.50 -0.83 4.93
CA GLY A 91 -14.89 0.41 4.25
C GLY A 91 -13.72 1.40 4.11
N GLU A 92 -12.53 0.99 4.53
CA GLU A 92 -11.30 1.76 4.36
C GLU A 92 -10.10 0.87 4.02
N PHE A 93 -9.09 1.48 3.41
CA PHE A 93 -7.73 0.99 3.40
C PHE A 93 -6.79 2.13 3.80
N ARG A 94 -5.58 1.78 4.21
CA ARG A 94 -4.61 2.74 4.75
C ARG A 94 -3.27 2.59 4.06
N VAL A 95 -2.47 3.65 4.12
CA VAL A 95 -1.08 3.65 3.65
C VAL A 95 -0.16 4.15 4.75
N THR A 96 0.93 3.43 5.00
CA THR A 96 1.99 3.87 5.93
C THR A 96 3.38 3.47 5.41
N GLY A 97 4.45 3.94 6.04
CA GLY A 97 5.82 3.54 5.69
C GLY A 97 6.11 2.07 6.05
N ILE A 98 6.93 1.37 5.25
CA ILE A 98 7.28 -0.05 5.48
C ILE A 98 7.92 -0.26 6.85
N GLY A 99 8.66 0.72 7.36
CA GLY A 99 9.27 0.68 8.68
C GLY A 99 8.31 0.32 9.82
N TYR A 100 7.03 0.69 9.72
CA TYR A 100 6.04 0.36 10.75
C TYR A 100 5.67 -1.12 10.81
N LEU A 101 5.97 -1.92 9.77
CA LEU A 101 5.81 -3.37 9.81
C LEU A 101 6.76 -4.06 10.80
N THR A 102 7.84 -3.38 11.23
CA THR A 102 8.73 -3.90 12.30
C THR A 102 8.05 -3.95 13.67
N ASN A 103 6.98 -3.17 13.85
CA ASN A 103 6.14 -3.20 15.04
C ASN A 103 4.76 -2.61 14.73
N VAL A 104 3.82 -3.47 14.33
CA VAL A 104 2.50 -3.04 13.87
C VAL A 104 1.63 -2.41 14.95
N ALA A 105 1.98 -2.54 16.24
CA ALA A 105 1.32 -1.77 17.30
C ALA A 105 1.55 -0.26 17.17
N LYS A 106 2.52 0.18 16.36
CA LYS A 106 2.79 1.58 16.04
C LYS A 106 2.07 2.08 14.78
N MET A 107 1.34 1.22 14.07
CA MET A 107 0.55 1.58 12.89
C MET A 107 -0.77 2.25 13.35
N THR A 108 -0.65 3.46 13.88
CA THR A 108 -1.77 4.26 14.36
C THR A 108 -2.33 5.13 13.23
N GLU A 109 -3.50 5.72 13.47
CA GLU A 109 -4.18 6.60 12.52
C GLU A 109 -3.33 7.84 12.17
N ASP A 110 -2.59 8.40 13.14
CA ASP A 110 -1.70 9.54 12.92
C ASP A 110 -0.42 9.20 12.13
N LYS A 111 -0.14 7.90 11.93
CA LYS A 111 1.01 7.41 11.14
C LYS A 111 0.59 6.83 9.79
N SER A 112 -0.69 6.93 9.46
CA SER A 112 -1.25 6.37 8.24
C SER A 112 -2.08 7.41 7.51
N LEU A 113 -2.17 7.26 6.19
CA LEU A 113 -3.18 7.94 5.39
C LEU A 113 -4.36 7.00 5.20
N SER A 114 -5.57 7.45 5.51
CA SER A 114 -6.80 6.66 5.37
C SER A 114 -7.55 7.01 4.09
N PHE A 115 -8.05 5.99 3.40
CA PHE A 115 -8.83 6.10 2.18
C PHE A 115 -10.12 5.30 2.31
N PHE A 116 -11.25 5.97 2.13
CA PHE A 116 -12.58 5.38 2.30
C PHE A 116 -13.18 4.97 0.96
N VAL A 117 -13.49 3.69 0.80
CA VAL A 117 -14.11 3.12 -0.39
C VAL A 117 -15.09 2.01 0.00
N PRO A 118 -16.13 1.72 -0.81
CA PRO A 118 -17.05 0.64 -0.49
C PRO A 118 -16.36 -0.72 -0.29
N ASN A 119 -16.97 -1.58 0.52
CA ASN A 119 -16.48 -2.96 0.68
C ASN A 119 -16.51 -3.71 -0.65
N GLY A 120 -15.47 -4.49 -0.92
CA GLY A 120 -15.38 -5.26 -2.15
C GLY A 120 -13.96 -5.61 -2.57
N TRP A 121 -13.86 -6.24 -3.73
CA TRP A 121 -12.60 -6.51 -4.39
C TRP A 121 -12.29 -5.41 -5.41
N TYR A 122 -11.03 -5.02 -5.50
CA TYR A 122 -10.56 -4.00 -6.43
C TYR A 122 -9.33 -4.47 -7.18
N LYS A 123 -9.30 -4.19 -8.49
CA LYS A 123 -8.03 -4.09 -9.23
C LYS A 123 -7.40 -2.75 -8.87
N LEU A 124 -6.16 -2.77 -8.42
CA LEU A 124 -5.42 -1.59 -8.05
C LEU A 124 -4.30 -1.35 -9.08
N SER A 125 -4.22 -0.12 -9.60
CA SER A 125 -2.99 0.40 -10.22
C SER A 125 -2.36 1.46 -9.32
N ILE A 126 -1.04 1.43 -9.21
CA ILE A 126 -0.23 2.37 -8.44
C ILE A 126 0.62 3.17 -9.43
N THR A 127 0.37 4.47 -9.51
CA THR A 127 1.01 5.36 -10.50
C THR A 127 1.91 6.35 -9.79
N SER A 128 3.19 6.44 -10.15
CA SER A 128 4.10 7.48 -9.65
C SER A 128 4.09 8.69 -10.57
N TYR A 129 4.12 9.90 -9.99
CA TYR A 129 4.20 11.16 -10.72
C TYR A 129 4.67 12.31 -9.82
N LEU A 130 5.10 13.41 -10.44
CA LEU A 130 5.23 14.71 -9.79
C LEU A 130 3.90 15.45 -9.94
N ASP A 131 3.32 15.92 -8.86
CA ASP A 131 2.10 16.71 -8.94
C ASP A 131 2.37 18.17 -9.37
N GLU A 132 1.31 18.97 -9.50
CA GLU A 132 1.39 20.37 -9.96
C GLU A 132 2.26 21.26 -9.05
N THR A 133 2.49 20.84 -7.80
CA THR A 133 3.37 21.52 -6.85
C THR A 133 4.80 21.01 -6.86
N GLY A 134 5.10 20.00 -7.68
CA GLY A 134 6.41 19.34 -7.76
C GLY A 134 6.63 18.30 -6.68
N ASP A 135 5.57 17.81 -6.03
CA ASP A 135 5.68 16.81 -4.96
C ASP A 135 5.63 15.39 -5.52
N TYR A 136 6.48 14.51 -4.98
CA TYR A 136 6.41 13.08 -5.25
C TYR A 136 5.06 12.51 -4.81
N THR A 137 4.32 11.91 -5.76
CA THR A 137 2.96 11.47 -5.54
C THR A 137 2.71 10.08 -6.10
N PHE A 138 1.98 9.27 -5.32
CA PHE A 138 1.38 8.02 -5.76
C PHE A 138 -0.12 8.20 -6.01
N GLY A 139 -0.55 7.89 -7.22
CA GLY A 139 -1.94 7.79 -7.63
C GLY A 139 -2.43 6.35 -7.50
N LEU A 140 -3.53 6.17 -6.78
CA LEU A 140 -4.18 4.87 -6.54
C LEU A 140 -5.45 4.82 -7.39
N LYS A 141 -5.42 4.03 -8.46
CA LYS A 141 -6.61 3.80 -9.30
C LYS A 141 -7.27 2.49 -8.87
N LEU A 142 -8.50 2.57 -8.36
CA LEU A 142 -9.27 1.43 -7.89
C LEU A 142 -10.40 1.11 -8.86
N THR A 143 -10.38 -0.08 -9.47
CA THR A 143 -11.48 -0.57 -10.31
C THR A 143 -12.21 -1.70 -9.58
N PRO A 144 -13.51 -1.54 -9.24
CA PRO A 144 -14.28 -2.59 -8.57
C PRO A 144 -14.31 -3.89 -9.36
N ALA A 145 -14.30 -5.02 -8.65
CA ALA A 145 -14.40 -6.37 -9.18
C ALA A 145 -15.48 -7.16 -8.44
N THR A 146 -16.12 -8.10 -9.15
CA THR A 146 -17.23 -8.91 -8.63
C THR A 146 -16.78 -10.04 -7.71
N GLY A 147 -15.47 -10.29 -7.58
CA GLY A 147 -14.92 -11.38 -6.77
C GLY A 147 -13.40 -11.33 -6.67
N LYS A 148 -12.81 -12.32 -6.00
CA LYS A 148 -11.36 -12.42 -5.81
C LYS A 148 -10.65 -12.43 -7.16
N LEU A 149 -9.62 -11.60 -7.25
CA LEU A 149 -8.78 -11.43 -8.42
C LEU A 149 -7.53 -12.30 -8.31
N VAL A 150 -6.93 -12.62 -9.45
CA VAL A 150 -5.60 -13.24 -9.50
C VAL A 150 -4.57 -12.12 -9.46
N PHE A 151 -3.70 -12.15 -8.45
CA PHE A 151 -2.57 -11.23 -8.36
C PHE A 151 -1.59 -11.47 -9.52
N SER A 152 -1.18 -10.38 -10.17
CA SER A 152 -0.19 -10.41 -11.25
C SER A 152 0.72 -9.17 -11.21
N GLY A 153 0.79 -8.49 -10.05
CA GLY A 153 1.58 -7.28 -9.88
C GLY A 153 3.07 -7.58 -9.81
N ASN A 154 3.87 -6.57 -10.17
CA ASN A 154 5.33 -6.66 -10.09
C ASN A 154 5.83 -6.05 -8.78
N MET A 155 6.28 -6.90 -7.85
CA MET A 155 6.85 -6.50 -6.55
C MET A 155 8.15 -5.70 -6.65
N GLU A 156 8.82 -5.73 -7.80
CA GLU A 156 10.08 -5.04 -8.07
C GLU A 156 9.88 -3.81 -8.96
N THR A 157 8.67 -3.24 -8.98
CA THR A 157 8.41 -2.06 -9.80
C THR A 157 9.33 -0.90 -9.36
N ASN A 158 10.17 -0.43 -10.29
CA ASN A 158 10.88 0.83 -10.11
C ASN A 158 9.92 1.98 -10.42
N TYR A 159 9.65 2.83 -9.43
CA TYR A 159 8.68 3.93 -9.57
C TYR A 159 9.26 5.21 -10.19
N GLY A 160 10.55 5.22 -10.57
CA GLY A 160 11.16 6.31 -11.35
C GLY A 160 11.38 7.60 -10.57
N PHE A 161 11.27 7.58 -9.24
CA PHE A 161 11.69 8.69 -8.38
C PHE A 161 13.22 8.64 -8.22
N GLU A 162 13.86 9.81 -8.28
CA GLU A 162 15.31 10.00 -8.11
C GLU A 162 15.63 10.77 -6.82
#